data_AF-A0A022RI29-F1
#
_entry.id   AF-A0A022RI29-F1
#
_cell.length_a   1.000
_cell.length_b   1.000
_cell.length_c   1.000
_cell.angle_alpha   90.00
_cell.angle_beta   90.00
_cell.angle_gamma   90.00
#
_symmetry.space_group_name_H-M   'P 1'
#
loop_
_entity.id
_entity.type
_entity.pdbx_description
1 polymer ?
#
loop_
_entity_poly.entity_id
_entity_poly.type
_entity_poly.pdbx_seq_one_letter_code
_entity_poly.pdbx_strand_id
1 'polypeptide(L)'
;THVTVVNTLDPKSGSIRVHCKSKDDDLGYHTLAVNQDFHFEFCVKPFSTLFTCDIWWDKWVASFQAYNAKWLFVPCGGGNNCVYE
;
A
#
# COMPACT_ATOMS: atom_id res chain seq x y z
N THR A 1 8.91 6.40 2.27
CA THR A 1 7.84 6.35 1.25
C THR A 1 6.51 6.12 1.92
N HIS A 2 5.48 6.83 1.48
CA HIS A 2 4.14 6.80 2.07
C HIS A 2 3.14 6.25 1.05
N VAL A 3 2.30 5.31 1.47
CA VAL A 3 1.21 4.75 0.66
C VAL A 3 -0.10 4.93 1.41
N THR A 4 -1.10 5.48 0.73
CA THR A 4 -2.47 5.64 1.27
C THR A 4 -3.43 4.78 0.46
N VAL A 5 -4.25 4.01 1.17
CA VAL A 5 -5.39 3.27 0.63
C VAL A 5 -6.66 3.97 1.10
N VAL A 6 -7.48 4.47 0.18
CA VAL A 6 -8.72 5.20 0.51
C VAL A 6 -9.92 4.38 0.04
N ASN A 7 -10.91 4.22 0.90
CA ASN A 7 -12.19 3.65 0.49
C ASN A 7 -13.11 4.73 -0.09
N THR A 8 -13.14 4.82 -1.42
CA THR A 8 -14.02 5.73 -2.18
C THR A 8 -15.24 5.02 -2.78
N LEU A 9 -15.62 3.84 -2.26
CA LEU A 9 -16.83 3.16 -2.72
C LEU A 9 -18.09 3.96 -2.39
N ASP A 10 -19.18 3.70 -3.14
CA ASP A 10 -20.48 4.31 -2.86
C ASP A 10 -20.86 4.06 -1.40
N PRO A 11 -21.41 5.05 -0.67
CA PRO A 11 -21.81 4.89 0.73
C PRO A 11 -22.67 3.66 1.04
N LYS A 12 -23.43 3.18 0.04
CA LYS A 12 -24.26 1.98 0.13
C LYS A 12 -23.46 0.66 0.10
N SER A 13 -22.21 0.70 -0.35
CA SER A 13 -21.32 -0.47 -0.49
C SER A 13 -20.72 -0.93 0.84
N GLY A 14 -20.80 -0.10 1.89
CA GLY A 14 -20.33 -0.44 3.23
C GLY A 14 -18.82 -0.32 3.42
N SER A 15 -18.29 -1.00 4.43
CA SER A 15 -16.86 -1.03 4.73
C SER A 15 -16.13 -2.05 3.88
N ILE A 16 -14.88 -1.74 3.53
CA ILE A 16 -13.96 -2.69 2.91
C ILE A 16 -12.97 -3.18 3.95
N ARG A 17 -12.54 -4.44 3.80
CA ARG A 17 -11.38 -4.94 4.53
C ARG A 17 -10.18 -4.87 3.60
N VAL A 18 -9.05 -4.40 4.10
CA VAL A 18 -7.79 -4.25 3.38
C VAL A 18 -6.71 -5.00 4.13
N HIS A 19 -5.87 -5.72 3.41
CA HIS A 19 -4.67 -6.35 3.96
C HIS A 19 -3.53 -6.08 3.01
N CYS A 20 -2.56 -5.31 3.48
CA CYS A 20 -1.38 -4.98 2.70
C CYS A 20 -0.18 -5.68 3.32
N LYS A 21 0.63 -6.31 2.48
CA LYS A 21 1.86 -6.96 2.91
C LYS A 21 2.94 -6.84 1.86
N SER A 22 4.18 -6.88 2.31
CA SER A 22 5.35 -7.11 1.49
C SER A 22 5.95 -8.48 1.79
N LYS A 23 7.11 -8.76 1.19
CA LYS A 23 7.88 -9.97 1.51
C LYS A 23 8.38 -9.96 2.96
N ASP A 24 8.74 -8.79 3.47
CA ASP A 24 9.41 -8.64 4.77
C ASP A 24 8.43 -8.17 5.87
N ASP A 25 7.39 -7.41 5.51
CA ASP A 25 6.49 -6.73 6.43
C ASP A 25 5.02 -7.08 6.16
N ASP A 26 4.32 -7.58 7.18
CA ASP A 26 2.87 -7.76 7.16
C ASP A 26 2.22 -6.61 7.96
N LEU A 27 1.38 -5.80 7.30
CA LEU A 27 0.72 -4.66 7.93
C LEU A 27 -0.60 -5.04 8.62
N GLY A 28 -1.01 -6.31 8.53
CA GLY A 28 -2.23 -6.82 9.12
C GLY A 28 -3.50 -6.48 8.34
N TYR A 29 -4.64 -6.74 8.96
CA TYR A 29 -5.97 -6.48 8.39
C TYR A 29 -6.53 -5.18 8.95
N HIS A 30 -6.98 -4.31 8.05
CA HIS A 30 -7.62 -3.04 8.35
C HIS A 30 -9.04 -3.03 7.79
N THR A 31 -9.97 -2.41 8.49
CA THR A 31 -11.35 -2.25 7.99
C THR A 31 -11.61 -0.77 7.79
N LEU A 32 -11.89 -0.37 6.56
CA LEU A 32 -12.10 1.02 6.16
C LEU A 32 -13.57 1.25 5.90
N ALA A 33 -14.21 2.10 6.69
CA ALA A 33 -15.51 2.63 6.34
C ALA A 33 -15.41 3.56 5.12
N VAL A 34 -16.56 3.95 4.57
CA VAL A 34 -16.62 4.87 3.44
C VAL A 34 -15.93 6.18 3.81
N ASN A 35 -15.08 6.69 2.92
CA ASN A 35 -14.23 7.88 3.12
C ASN A 35 -13.16 7.74 4.21
N GLN A 36 -12.89 6.54 4.72
CA GLN A 36 -11.72 6.30 5.56
C GLN A 36 -10.51 5.89 4.73
N ASP A 37 -9.34 6.24 5.25
CA ASP A 37 -8.05 5.86 4.71
C ASP A 37 -7.26 4.97 5.69
N PHE A 38 -6.45 4.10 5.10
CA PHE A 38 -5.38 3.39 5.78
C PHE A 38 -4.08 3.80 5.11
N HIS A 39 -3.14 4.32 5.88
CA HIS A 39 -1.83 4.69 5.37
C HIS A 39 -0.73 3.99 6.15
N PHE A 40 0.39 3.78 5.47
CA PHE A 40 1.57 3.22 6.07
C PHE A 40 2.82 3.80 5.42
N GLU A 41 3.87 3.88 6.24
CA GLU A 41 5.18 4.34 5.82
C GLU A 41 6.18 3.20 5.91
N PHE A 42 7.12 3.19 4.97
CA PHE A 42 8.19 2.21 4.94
C PHE A 42 9.45 2.76 4.29
N CYS A 43 10.57 2.10 4.61
CA CYS A 43 11.85 2.30 3.96
C CYS A 43 11.93 1.43 2.70
N VAL A 44 12.22 2.07 1.56
CA VAL A 44 12.34 1.35 0.28
C VAL A 44 13.67 0.62 0.22
N LYS A 45 13.61 -0.71 0.06
CA LYS A 45 14.74 -1.54 -0.36
C LYS A 45 14.66 -1.74 -1.88
N PRO A 46 15.62 -1.20 -2.65
CA PRO A 46 15.65 -1.36 -4.10
C PRO A 46 15.58 -2.84 -4.50
N PHE A 47 14.81 -3.16 -5.54
CA PHE A 47 14.59 -4.53 -6.05
C PHE A 47 13.89 -5.51 -5.08
N SER A 48 13.61 -5.12 -3.84
CA SER A 48 13.06 -6.03 -2.82
C SER A 48 11.71 -5.57 -2.28
N THR A 49 11.44 -4.26 -2.24
CA THR A 49 10.18 -3.75 -1.70
C THR A 49 9.05 -3.83 -2.71
N LEU A 50 8.17 -4.80 -2.51
CA LEU A 50 6.91 -4.98 -3.24
C LEU A 50 5.80 -5.08 -2.20
N PHE A 51 4.87 -4.13 -2.19
CA PHE A 51 3.65 -4.22 -1.40
C PHE A 51 2.49 -4.65 -2.28
N THR A 52 1.83 -5.72 -1.85
CA THR A 52 0.59 -6.21 -2.44
C THR A 52 -0.54 -5.99 -1.43
N CYS A 53 -1.65 -5.46 -1.90
CA CYS A 53 -2.84 -5.25 -1.09
C CYS A 53 -3.98 -6.10 -1.63
N ASP A 54 -4.59 -6.84 -0.73
CA ASP A 54 -5.83 -7.58 -0.93
C ASP A 54 -6.98 -6.77 -0.31
N ILE A 55 -8.04 -6.59 -1.08
CA ILE A 55 -9.25 -5.90 -0.63
C ILE A 55 -10.43 -6.85 -0.74
N TRP A 56 -11.23 -6.89 0.32
CA TRP A 56 -12.49 -7.60 0.39
C TRP A 56 -13.63 -6.60 0.54
N TRP A 57 -14.65 -6.73 -0.31
CA TRP A 57 -15.92 -6.03 -0.15
C TRP A 57 -17.06 -7.02 -0.39
N ASP A 58 -17.92 -7.18 0.62
CA ASP A 58 -18.96 -8.22 0.64
C ASP A 58 -18.40 -9.61 0.31
N LYS A 59 -18.69 -10.16 -0.88
CA LYS A 59 -18.26 -11.49 -1.35
C LYS A 59 -17.10 -11.44 -2.34
N TRP A 60 -16.64 -10.24 -2.69
CA TRP A 60 -15.66 -10.01 -3.73
C TRP A 60 -14.28 -9.76 -3.13
N VAL A 61 -13.26 -10.20 -3.86
CA VAL A 61 -11.85 -10.01 -3.51
C VAL A 61 -11.13 -9.47 -4.72
N ALA A 62 -10.32 -8.43 -4.53
CA ALA A 62 -9.34 -7.99 -5.52
C ALA A 62 -7.97 -7.84 -4.86
N SER A 63 -6.95 -8.24 -5.61
CA SER A 63 -5.55 -8.12 -5.24
C SER A 63 -4.85 -7.20 -6.22
N PHE A 64 -4.05 -6.25 -5.73
CA PHE A 64 -3.24 -5.38 -6.57
C PHE A 64 -1.90 -5.04 -5.93
N GLN A 65 -0.93 -4.64 -6.74
CA GLN A 65 0.36 -4.15 -6.27
C GLN A 65 0.23 -2.68 -5.88
N ALA A 66 0.21 -2.38 -4.59
CA ALA A 66 0.13 -1.02 -4.09
C ALA A 66 1.45 -0.26 -4.23
N TYR A 67 2.58 -0.97 -4.21
CA TYR A 67 3.89 -0.39 -4.46
C TYR A 67 4.86 -1.42 -5.03
N ASN A 68 5.71 -1.01 -5.98
CA ASN A 68 6.72 -1.88 -6.56
C ASN A 68 8.05 -1.11 -6.79
N ALA A 69 9.09 -1.45 -6.03
CA ALA A 69 10.44 -0.90 -6.16
C ALA A 69 11.21 -1.47 -7.37
N LYS A 70 10.58 -1.50 -8.55
CA LYS A 70 11.24 -1.81 -9.82
C LYS A 70 12.14 -0.64 -10.20
N TRP A 71 13.41 -0.92 -10.45
CA TRP A 71 14.47 0.06 -10.68
C TRP A 71 14.35 0.73 -12.07
N LEU A 72 13.50 1.75 -12.17
CA LEU A 72 13.52 2.75 -13.27
C LEU A 72 13.85 4.15 -12.77
N PHE A 73 13.92 4.33 -11.45
CA PHE A 73 14.30 5.58 -10.81
C PHE A 73 15.21 5.25 -9.63
N VAL A 74 16.37 5.89 -9.57
CA VAL A 74 17.27 5.82 -8.41
C VAL A 74 16.84 6.95 -7.48
N PRO A 75 16.06 6.70 -6.40
CA PRO A 75 15.68 7.77 -5.47
C PRO A 75 16.87 8.32 -4.68
N CYS A 76 18.00 7.60 -4.66
CA CYS A 76 19.22 8.00 -3.96
C CYS A 76 20.37 8.03 -4.97
N GLY A 77 20.43 9.09 -5.76
CA GLY A 77 21.52 9.32 -6.71
C GLY A 77 22.84 9.59 -6.00
N GLY A 78 23.71 8.59 -5.89
CA GLY A 78 25.14 8.77 -5.64
C GLY A 78 25.58 9.20 -4.24
N GLY A 79 24.75 9.07 -3.21
CA GLY A 79 25.11 9.35 -1.82
C GLY A 79 24.18 8.66 -0.81
N ASN A 80 24.63 8.51 0.43
CA ASN A 80 23.91 7.87 1.55
C ASN A 80 22.66 8.66 2.03
N ASN A 81 22.12 9.53 1.19
CA ASN A 81 21.07 10.47 1.51
C ASN A 81 19.95 10.30 0.48
N CYS A 82 18.89 9.63 0.90
CA CYS A 82 17.64 9.56 0.16
C CYS A 82 16.81 10.78 0.58
N VAL A 83 16.62 11.73 -0.33
CA VAL A 83 15.75 12.88 -0.12
C VAL A 83 14.35 12.49 -0.56
N TYR A 84 13.37 12.64 0.33
CA TYR A 84 11.96 12.52 0.01
C TYR A 84 11.44 13.95 -0.23
N GLU A 85 11.03 14.28 -1.45
CA GLU A 85 10.07 15.36 -1.71
C GLU A 85 8.67 14.76 -1.87
#